data_AF-A0A1G7WVE2-F1
#
_entry.id   AF-A0A1G7WVE2-F1
#
_cell.length_a   1.000
_cell.length_b   1.000
_cell.length_c   1.000
_cell.angle_alpha   90.00
_cell.angle_beta   90.00
_cell.angle_gamma   90.00
#
_symmetry.space_group_name_H-M   'P 1'
#
loop_
_entity.id
_entity.type
_entity.pdbx_description
1 polymer ?
#
loop_
_entity_poly.entity_id
_entity_poly.type
_entity_poly.pdbx_seq_one_letter_code
_entity_poly.pdbx_strand_id
1 'polypeptide(L)'
;MKRARQKINPRNYQRVRIRQSSILIFLAVMIIVGSSMWQIWNLRTRVDGQLAQLNEEKAKLLKQEKLLNEEITRLNTPSYIEQLAREQLGLVKQGEILISPKN
;
A
#
# COMPACT_ATOMS: atom_id res chain seq x y z
N MET A 1 -72.60 -45.30 28.62
CA MET A 1 -71.66 -44.64 27.69
C MET A 1 -70.71 -43.73 28.47
N LYS A 2 -69.42 -44.06 28.58
CA LYS A 2 -68.41 -43.18 29.20
C LYS A 2 -67.31 -42.88 28.17
N ARG A 3 -67.26 -41.65 27.65
CA ARG A 3 -66.23 -41.22 26.71
C ARG A 3 -64.96 -40.89 27.50
N ALA A 4 -63.93 -41.72 27.31
CA ALA A 4 -62.61 -41.50 27.87
C ALA A 4 -61.99 -40.23 27.26
N ARG A 5 -61.70 -39.23 28.10
CA ARG A 5 -60.94 -38.05 27.69
C ARG A 5 -59.46 -38.44 27.62
N GLN A 6 -58.94 -38.60 26.41
CA GLN A 6 -57.51 -38.76 26.19
C GLN A 6 -56.78 -37.48 26.61
N LYS A 7 -55.88 -37.60 27.59
CA LYS A 7 -54.96 -36.53 27.99
C LYS A 7 -53.83 -36.44 26.96
N ILE A 8 -53.82 -35.36 26.18
CA ILE A 8 -52.72 -35.04 25.29
C ILE A 8 -51.53 -34.63 26.16
N ASN A 9 -50.42 -35.38 26.08
CA ASN A 9 -49.24 -35.17 26.90
C ASN A 9 -48.21 -34.29 26.14
N PRO A 10 -48.00 -33.01 26.50
CA PRO A 10 -47.11 -32.13 25.76
C PRO A 10 -45.68 -32.25 26.30
N ARG A 11 -44.99 -33.36 26.02
CA ARG A 11 -43.64 -33.61 26.59
C ARG A 11 -42.46 -33.55 25.62
N ASN A 12 -42.62 -33.23 24.33
CA ASN A 12 -41.51 -33.32 23.37
C ASN A 12 -41.15 -32.07 22.54
N TYR A 13 -41.81 -30.93 22.73
CA TYR A 13 -41.49 -29.72 21.95
C TYR A 13 -40.27 -28.93 22.45
N GLN A 14 -39.83 -29.15 23.69
CA GLN A 14 -38.71 -28.39 24.28
C GLN A 14 -37.34 -28.87 23.79
N ARG A 15 -37.14 -30.18 23.58
CA ARG A 15 -35.85 -30.74 23.14
C ARG A 15 -35.47 -30.35 21.71
N VAL A 16 -36.43 -30.30 20.79
CA VAL A 16 -36.18 -29.93 19.38
C VAL A 16 -35.89 -28.43 19.27
N ARG A 17 -36.58 -27.60 20.05
CA ARG A 17 -36.39 -26.15 20.08
C ARG A 17 -34.99 -25.75 20.58
N ILE A 18 -34.46 -26.42 21.61
CA ILE A 18 -33.09 -26.16 22.12
C ILE A 18 -32.02 -26.53 21.09
N ARG A 19 -32.24 -27.62 20.33
CA ARG A 19 -31.32 -28.08 19.29
C ARG A 19 -31.36 -27.21 18.03
N GLN A 20 -32.51 -26.62 17.71
CA GLN A 20 -32.65 -25.63 16.63
C GLN A 20 -32.07 -24.27 17.04
N SER A 21 -32.24 -23.85 18.30
CA SER A 21 -31.63 -22.60 18.79
C SER A 21 -30.10 -22.68 18.83
N SER A 22 -29.52 -23.83 19.17
CA SER A 22 -28.05 -23.98 19.13
C SER A 22 -27.49 -23.88 17.70
N ILE A 23 -28.21 -24.39 16.70
CA ILE A 23 -27.82 -24.27 15.28
C ILE A 23 -27.91 -22.81 14.83
N LEU A 24 -28.97 -22.09 15.19
CA LEU A 24 -29.11 -20.66 14.88
C LEU A 24 -28.02 -19.81 15.53
N ILE A 25 -27.67 -20.08 16.79
CA ILE A 25 -26.57 -19.38 17.47
C ILE A 25 -25.24 -19.68 16.78
N PHE A 26 -24.98 -20.93 16.41
CA PHE A 26 -23.75 -21.30 15.70
C PHE A 26 -23.65 -20.62 14.32
N LEU A 27 -24.76 -20.54 13.58
CA LEU A 27 -24.84 -19.83 12.31
C LEU A 27 -24.58 -18.33 12.48
N ALA A 28 -25.17 -17.71 13.52
CA ALA A 28 -24.95 -16.30 13.84
C ALA A 28 -23.48 -16.03 14.17
N VAL A 29 -22.84 -16.88 14.98
CA VAL A 29 -21.40 -16.78 15.28
C VAL A 29 -20.55 -16.92 14.02
N MET A 30 -20.88 -17.86 13.13
CA MET A 30 -20.18 -18.02 11.85
C MET A 30 -20.30 -16.81 10.93
N ILE A 31 -21.47 -16.16 10.87
CA ILE A 31 -21.67 -14.94 10.09
C ILE A 31 -20.83 -13.78 10.66
N ILE A 32 -20.82 -13.62 11.99
CA ILE A 32 -20.03 -12.58 12.68
C ILE A 32 -18.54 -12.79 12.40
N VAL A 33 -18.01 -13.99 12.63
CA VAL A 33 -16.59 -14.31 12.40
C VAL A 33 -16.22 -14.19 10.92
N GLY A 34 -17.07 -14.68 10.02
CA GLY A 34 -16.86 -14.57 8.57
C GLY A 34 -16.76 -13.13 8.10
N SER A 35 -17.65 -12.24 8.60
CA SER A 35 -17.61 -10.81 8.27
C SER A 35 -16.33 -10.12 8.74
N SER A 36 -15.84 -10.45 9.95
CA SER A 36 -14.59 -9.88 10.49
C SER A 36 -13.37 -10.33 9.68
N MET A 37 -13.35 -11.58 9.24
CA MET A 37 -12.27 -12.13 8.41
C MET A 37 -12.17 -11.40 7.06
N TRP A 38 -13.32 -11.11 6.43
CA TRP A 38 -13.40 -10.38 5.17
C TRP A 38 -12.88 -8.94 5.28
N GLN A 39 -13.23 -8.24 6.37
CA GLN A 39 -12.76 -6.88 6.62
C GLN A 39 -11.24 -6.81 6.80
N ILE A 40 -10.65 -7.78 7.53
CA ILE A 40 -9.20 -7.86 7.75
C ILE A 40 -8.44 -8.12 6.44
N TRP A 41 -8.96 -9.00 5.59
CA TRP A 41 -8.36 -9.28 4.28
C TRP A 41 -8.35 -8.02 3.40
N ASN A 42 -9.49 -7.34 3.28
CA ASN A 42 -9.59 -6.13 2.46
C ASN A 42 -8.68 -4.99 2.97
N LEU A 43 -8.48 -4.90 4.29
CA LEU A 43 -7.60 -3.90 4.88
C LEU A 43 -6.13 -4.21 4.58
N ARG A 44 -5.72 -5.47 4.67
CA ARG A 44 -4.34 -5.90 4.35
C ARG A 44 -3.98 -5.58 2.90
N THR A 45 -4.84 -5.90 1.93
CA THR A 45 -4.56 -5.64 0.52
C THR A 45 -4.36 -4.15 0.23
N ARG A 46 -5.12 -3.27 0.90
CA ARG A 46 -4.99 -1.82 0.75
C ARG A 46 -3.69 -1.30 1.37
N VAL A 47 -3.38 -1.76 2.58
CA VAL A 47 -2.16 -1.35 3.30
C VAL A 47 -0.91 -1.83 2.56
N ASP A 48 -0.90 -3.07 2.08
CA ASP A 48 0.23 -3.63 1.33
C ASP A 48 0.46 -2.88 0.01
N GLY A 49 -0.62 -2.51 -0.69
CA GLY A 49 -0.54 -1.69 -1.90
C GLY A 49 0.03 -0.29 -1.63
N GLN A 50 -0.42 0.36 -0.55
CA GLN A 50 0.12 1.67 -0.14
C GLN A 50 1.58 1.56 0.28
N LEU A 51 1.96 0.49 1.00
CA LEU A 51 3.34 0.25 1.41
C LEU A 51 4.25 0.08 0.20
N ALA A 52 3.79 -0.66 -0.81
CA ALA A 52 4.54 -0.86 -2.05
C ALA A 52 4.75 0.46 -2.80
N GLN A 53 3.70 1.28 -2.92
CA GLN A 53 3.79 2.60 -3.56
C GLN A 53 4.74 3.54 -2.81
N LEU A 54 4.61 3.64 -1.48
CA LEU A 54 5.51 4.48 -0.67
C LEU A 54 6.97 4.02 -0.76
N ASN A 55 7.21 2.71 -0.77
CA ASN A 55 8.56 2.17 -0.93
C ASN A 55 9.15 2.49 -2.32
N GLU A 56 8.33 2.43 -3.38
CA GLU A 56 8.76 2.80 -4.72
C GLU A 56 9.09 4.30 -4.81
N GLU A 57 8.24 5.16 -4.24
CA GLU A 57 8.49 6.61 -4.18
C GLU A 57 9.76 6.93 -3.39
N LYS A 58 9.94 6.30 -2.22
CA LYS A 58 11.15 6.44 -1.41
C LYS A 58 12.39 6.03 -2.20
N ALA A 59 12.33 4.92 -2.94
CA ALA A 59 13.45 4.46 -3.76
C ALA A 59 13.75 5.43 -4.91
N LYS A 60 12.72 6.04 -5.53
CA LYS A 60 12.90 7.08 -6.56
C LYS A 60 13.56 8.34 -5.99
N LEU A 61 13.07 8.83 -4.85
CA LEU A 61 13.61 10.00 -4.18
C LEU A 61 15.08 9.80 -3.74
N LEU A 62 15.42 8.63 -3.18
CA LEU A 62 16.81 8.32 -2.82
C LEU A 62 17.75 8.26 -4.04
N LYS A 63 17.25 7.80 -5.19
CA LYS A 63 18.03 7.86 -6.44
C LYS A 63 18.24 9.30 -6.90
N GLN A 64 17.21 10.13 -6.85
CA GLN A 64 17.31 11.55 -7.20
C GLN A 64 18.26 12.30 -6.27
N GLU A 65 18.18 12.05 -4.96
CA GLU A 65 19.09 12.65 -3.98
C GLU A 65 20.55 12.31 -4.28
N LYS A 66 20.85 11.04 -4.60
CA LYS A 66 22.21 10.63 -4.99
C LYS A 66 22.70 11.34 -6.25
N LEU A 67 21.86 11.41 -7.29
CA LEU A 67 22.21 12.10 -8.53
C LEU A 67 22.47 13.59 -8.30
N LEU A 68 21.60 14.26 -7.54
CA LEU A 68 21.78 15.68 -7.19
C LEU A 68 23.04 15.89 -6.35
N ASN A 69 23.31 15.02 -5.37
CA ASN A 69 24.52 15.13 -4.55
C ASN A 69 25.77 14.93 -5.40
N GLU A 70 25.78 13.98 -6.34
CA GLU A 70 26.88 13.83 -7.29
C GLU A 70 27.06 15.09 -8.15
N GLU A 71 25.97 15.68 -8.65
CA GLU A 71 26.02 16.93 -9.41
C GLU A 71 26.55 18.10 -8.57
N ILE A 72 26.10 18.24 -7.32
CA ILE A 72 26.61 19.23 -6.36
C ILE A 72 28.11 19.00 -6.09
N THR A 73 28.56 17.75 -5.93
CA THR A 73 29.99 17.48 -5.74
C THR A 73 30.83 17.86 -6.96
N ARG A 74 30.30 17.65 -8.17
CA ARG A 74 30.95 18.11 -9.42
C ARG A 74 30.98 19.63 -9.49
N LEU A 75 29.84 20.28 -9.22
CA LEU A 75 29.69 21.74 -9.21
C LEU A 75 30.51 22.43 -8.11
N ASN A 76 30.85 21.75 -7.01
CA ASN A 76 31.70 22.32 -5.96
C ASN A 76 33.20 22.30 -6.30
N THR A 77 33.61 21.78 -7.45
CA THR A 77 35.01 21.87 -7.88
C THR A 77 35.23 23.18 -8.68
N PRO A 78 36.20 24.02 -8.30
CA PRO A 78 36.47 25.29 -8.99
C PRO A 78 36.74 25.12 -10.49
N SER A 79 37.38 24.01 -10.87
CA SER A 79 37.68 23.66 -12.26
C SER A 79 36.41 23.40 -13.09
N TYR A 80 35.38 22.78 -12.50
CA TYR A 80 34.14 22.48 -13.22
C TYR A 80 33.27 23.73 -13.33
N ILE A 81 33.24 24.58 -12.31
CA ILE A 81 32.60 25.91 -12.38
C ILE A 81 33.25 26.74 -13.48
N GLU A 82 34.59 26.75 -13.55
CA GLU A 82 35.33 27.46 -14.59
C GLU A 82 35.01 26.92 -15.98
N GLN A 83 34.97 25.60 -16.16
CA GLN A 83 34.62 24.98 -17.44
C GLN A 83 33.18 25.29 -17.86
N LEU A 84 32.21 25.17 -16.93
CA LEU A 84 30.81 25.48 -17.19
C LEU A 84 30.61 26.98 -17.53
N ALA A 85 31.28 27.87 -16.81
CA ALA A 85 31.26 29.29 -17.09
C ALA A 85 31.87 29.61 -18.47
N ARG A 86 32.93 28.91 -18.86
CA ARG A 86 33.53 29.04 -20.20
C ARG A 86 32.58 28.57 -21.30
N GLU A 87 31.91 27.45 -21.13
CA GLU A 87 30.93 26.93 -22.09
C GLU A 87 29.72 27.87 -22.23
N GLN A 88 29.19 28.41 -21.13
CA GLN A 88 28.03 29.30 -21.18
C GLN A 88 28.35 30.72 -21.66
N LEU A 89 29.56 31.22 -21.39
CA LEU A 89 29.98 32.58 -21.75
C LEU A 89 30.81 32.63 -23.04
N GLY A 90 31.10 31.49 -23.66
CA GLY A 90 31.97 31.40 -24.83
C GLY A 90 33.41 31.86 -24.56
N LEU A 91 33.89 31.67 -23.32
CA LEU A 91 35.23 32.09 -22.90
C LEU A 91 36.23 30.96 -23.12
N VAL A 92 37.46 31.30 -23.53
CA VAL A 92 38.58 30.35 -23.73
C VAL A 92 39.70 30.63 -22.75
N LYS A 93 40.48 29.61 -22.38
CA LYS A 93 41.62 29.80 -21.47
C LYS A 93 42.72 30.62 -22.15
N GLN A 94 43.56 31.32 -21.37
CA GLN A 94 44.77 31.93 -21.93
C GLN A 94 45.61 30.87 -22.66
N GLY A 95 45.84 31.09 -23.96
CA GLY A 95 46.58 30.18 -24.83
C GLY A 95 45.72 29.30 -25.74
N GLU A 96 44.39 29.31 -25.60
CA GLU A 96 43.44 28.60 -26.48
C GLU A 96 42.87 29.56 -27.54
N ILE A 97 42.64 29.06 -28.77
CA ILE A 97 42.10 29.84 -29.88
C ILE A 97 40.67 29.37 -30.17
N LEU A 98 39.71 30.29 -30.11
CA LEU A 98 38.31 30.01 -30.40
C LEU A 98 38.11 29.93 -31.93
N ILE A 99 37.91 28.72 -32.45
CA ILE A 99 37.66 28.49 -33.89
C ILE A 99 36.16 28.43 -34.11
N SER A 100 35.57 29.53 -34.59
CA SER A 100 34.15 29.55 -35.00
C SER A 100 33.99 28.95 -36.40
N PRO A 101 33.00 28.06 -36.65
CA PRO A 101 32.74 27.55 -37.98
C PRO A 101 32.33 28.67 -38.93
N LYS A 102 33.01 28.78 -40.07
CA LYS A 102 32.71 29.74 -41.13
C LYS A 102 31.52 29.23 -41.93
N ASN A 103 30.34 29.78 -41.67
CA ASN A 103 29.18 29.68 -42.56
C ASN A 103 29.25 30.77 -43.62
#